data_AF-I9L1U7-F1
#
_entry.id   AF-I9L1U7-F1
#
_cell.length_a   1.000
_cell.length_b   1.000
_cell.length_c   1.000
_cell.angle_alpha   90.00
_cell.angle_beta   90.00
_cell.angle_gamma   90.00
#
_symmetry.space_group_name_H-M   'P 1'
#
loop_
_entity.id
_entity.type
_entity.pdbx_description
1 polymer ?
#
loop_
_entity_poly.entity_id
_entity_poly.type
_entity_poly.pdbx_seq_one_letter_code
_entity_poly.pdbx_strand_id
1 'polypeptide(L)'
;MSKINGTNLAAPIAPFDTLDSYPTHSAEFGKGGWRTVATIAARNALPSARLEPGCVVYVEADKTPYLLQNGAWVEFIALETAVRLATGLIDLQAAFVGLRNEVNGN
;
A
#
# COMPACT_ATOMS: atom_id res chain seq x y z
N MET A 1 -19.38 -22.54 -22.72
CA MET A 1 -18.55 -22.06 -21.60
C MET A 1 -18.05 -23.27 -20.82
N SER A 2 -16.74 -23.37 -20.58
CA SER A 2 -16.16 -24.46 -19.80
C SER A 2 -16.48 -24.28 -18.32
N LYS A 3 -16.84 -25.37 -17.63
CA LYS A 3 -17.11 -25.37 -16.19
C LYS A 3 -15.76 -25.35 -15.47
N ILE A 4 -15.46 -24.24 -14.81
CA ILE A 4 -14.27 -24.13 -13.95
C ILE A 4 -14.58 -24.86 -12.65
N ASN A 5 -13.68 -25.77 -12.23
CA ASN A 5 -13.82 -26.47 -10.97
C ASN A 5 -13.48 -25.51 -9.83
N GLY A 6 -14.40 -25.37 -8.87
CA GLY A 6 -14.26 -24.49 -7.72
C GLY A 6 -15.62 -24.15 -7.12
N THR A 7 -15.60 -23.47 -5.97
CA THR A 7 -16.79 -22.84 -5.42
C THR A 7 -17.06 -21.57 -6.23
N ASN A 8 -18.15 -21.55 -6.99
CA ASN A 8 -18.61 -20.33 -7.63
C ASN A 8 -19.34 -19.47 -6.62
N LEU A 9 -18.76 -18.31 -6.30
CA LEU A 9 -19.39 -17.33 -5.46
C LEU A 9 -20.32 -16.45 -6.30
N ALA A 10 -21.63 -16.56 -6.05
CA ALA A 10 -22.63 -15.69 -6.66
C ALA A 10 -22.76 -14.33 -5.94
N ALA A 11 -22.09 -14.17 -4.79
CA ALA A 11 -22.11 -12.97 -3.96
C ALA A 11 -20.74 -12.76 -3.28
N PRO A 12 -20.42 -11.52 -2.85
CA PRO A 12 -19.19 -11.23 -2.11
C PRO A 12 -19.08 -12.03 -0.80
N ILE A 13 -17.85 -12.34 -0.39
CA ILE A 13 -17.58 -12.89 0.94
C ILE A 13 -17.57 -11.73 1.93
N ALA A 14 -18.57 -11.69 2.80
CA ALA A 14 -18.66 -10.78 3.92
C ALA A 14 -18.45 -11.55 5.24
N PRO A 15 -17.89 -10.92 6.29
CA PRO A 15 -17.92 -11.48 7.63
C PRO A 15 -19.38 -11.59 8.11
N PHE A 16 -19.62 -12.44 9.12
CA PHE A 16 -20.97 -12.64 9.65
C PHE A 16 -21.52 -11.39 10.34
N ASP A 17 -20.64 -10.62 10.98
CA ASP A 17 -20.94 -9.34 11.61
C ASP A 17 -19.68 -8.44 11.68
N THR A 18 -19.83 -7.26 12.28
CA THR A 18 -18.75 -6.25 12.40
C THR A 18 -17.76 -6.53 13.54
N LEU A 19 -18.06 -7.47 14.43
CA LEU A 19 -17.21 -7.91 15.54
C LEU A 19 -16.39 -9.15 15.19
N ASP A 20 -16.66 -9.78 14.04
CA ASP A 20 -15.98 -10.98 13.59
C ASP A 20 -14.46 -10.78 13.52
N SER A 21 -13.73 -11.57 14.30
CA SER A 21 -12.27 -11.58 14.33
C SER A 21 -11.65 -12.38 13.19
N TYR A 22 -12.42 -13.27 12.55
CA TYR A 22 -11.90 -14.13 11.49
C TYR A 22 -11.86 -13.38 10.16
N PRO A 23 -10.73 -13.42 9.43
CA PRO A 23 -10.66 -12.83 8.10
C PRO A 23 -11.58 -13.59 7.14
N THR A 24 -12.11 -12.90 6.12
CA THR A 24 -12.98 -13.53 5.09
C THR A 24 -12.28 -14.64 4.31
N HIS A 25 -10.95 -14.67 4.37
CA HIS A 25 -10.10 -15.73 3.85
C HIS A 25 -8.78 -15.75 4.66
N SER A 26 -8.18 -16.93 4.84
CA SER A 26 -6.82 -17.04 5.35
C SER A 26 -5.84 -16.51 4.29
N ALA A 27 -4.98 -15.57 4.67
CA ALA A 27 -4.06 -14.93 3.74
C ALA A 27 -2.90 -15.85 3.30
N GLU A 28 -2.75 -17.05 3.91
CA GLU A 28 -1.90 -18.12 3.36
C GLU A 28 -2.33 -18.54 1.94
N PHE A 29 -3.63 -18.43 1.62
CA PHE A 29 -4.20 -18.68 0.28
C PHE A 29 -4.52 -17.40 -0.51
N GLY A 30 -4.35 -16.23 0.12
CA GLY A 30 -4.56 -14.89 -0.46
C GLY A 30 -3.57 -13.90 0.15
N LYS A 31 -2.31 -13.97 -0.29
CA LYS A 31 -1.21 -13.18 0.30
C LYS A 31 -1.57 -11.70 0.47
N GLY A 32 -1.45 -11.19 1.71
CA GLY A 32 -1.34 -9.76 2.01
C GLY A 32 -2.41 -8.87 1.37
N GLY A 33 -3.65 -9.36 1.32
CA GLY A 33 -4.74 -8.77 0.53
C GLY A 33 -4.88 -7.24 0.69
N TRP A 34 -5.20 -6.59 -0.44
CA TRP A 34 -5.53 -5.17 -0.48
C TRP A 34 -6.90 -4.93 0.14
N ARG A 35 -6.98 -3.94 1.03
CA ARG A 35 -8.25 -3.44 1.57
C ARG A 35 -8.25 -1.92 1.63
N THR A 36 -9.44 -1.36 1.65
CA THR A 36 -9.67 0.09 1.70
C THR A 36 -10.33 0.48 3.01
N VAL A 37 -9.87 1.57 3.61
CA VAL A 37 -10.44 2.17 4.82
C VAL A 37 -10.59 3.68 4.64
N ALA A 38 -11.58 4.27 5.30
CA ALA A 38 -11.86 5.70 5.17
C ALA A 38 -10.77 6.59 5.81
N THR A 39 -10.18 6.19 6.94
CA THR A 39 -9.30 7.05 7.76
C THR A 39 -8.10 6.31 8.38
N ILE A 40 -7.07 7.06 8.78
CA ILE A 40 -5.92 6.54 9.54
C ILE A 40 -6.37 5.90 10.86
N ALA A 41 -7.37 6.50 11.55
CA ALA A 41 -7.91 5.95 12.78
C ALA A 41 -8.53 4.57 12.54
N ALA A 42 -9.26 4.40 11.43
CA ALA A 42 -9.80 3.11 11.03
C ALA A 42 -8.70 2.10 10.68
N ARG A 43 -7.61 2.54 10.03
CA ARG A 43 -6.42 1.70 9.79
C ARG A 43 -5.78 1.21 11.09
N ASN A 44 -5.62 2.10 12.06
CA ASN A 44 -4.97 1.78 13.34
C ASN A 44 -5.89 0.97 14.27
N ALA A 45 -7.21 1.05 14.10
CA ALA A 45 -8.19 0.28 14.86
C ALA A 45 -8.37 -1.17 14.36
N LEU A 46 -7.64 -1.58 13.31
CA LEU A 46 -7.71 -2.92 12.78
C LEU A 46 -7.18 -3.94 13.80
N PRO A 47 -7.95 -5.02 14.10
CA PRO A 47 -7.52 -6.04 15.05
C PRO A 47 -6.20 -6.67 14.62
N SER A 48 -5.25 -6.83 15.53
CA SER A 48 -3.95 -7.48 15.25
C SER A 48 -4.09 -8.89 14.69
N ALA A 49 -5.16 -9.60 15.08
CA ALA A 49 -5.52 -10.92 14.53
C ALA A 49 -5.87 -10.90 13.02
N ARG A 50 -6.16 -9.72 12.47
CA ARG A 50 -6.45 -9.50 11.03
C ARG A 50 -5.28 -8.83 10.29
N LEU A 51 -4.13 -8.66 10.95
CA LEU A 51 -2.94 -8.02 10.38
C LEU A 51 -1.85 -9.05 10.16
N GLU A 52 -1.40 -9.17 8.91
CA GLU A 52 -0.20 -9.94 8.56
C GLU A 52 0.87 -9.01 7.97
N PRO A 53 2.16 -9.31 8.21
CA PRO A 53 3.26 -8.61 7.53
C PRO A 53 3.07 -8.67 6.01
N GLY A 54 3.10 -7.49 5.36
CA GLY A 54 2.86 -7.36 3.92
C GLY A 54 1.43 -6.97 3.53
N CYS A 55 0.52 -6.75 4.49
CA CYS A 55 -0.81 -6.20 4.19
C CYS A 55 -0.73 -4.75 3.70
N VAL A 56 -1.43 -4.45 2.59
CA VAL A 56 -1.58 -3.09 2.07
C VAL A 56 -2.98 -2.55 2.40
N VAL A 57 -3.03 -1.36 2.98
CA VAL A 57 -4.27 -0.66 3.31
C VAL A 57 -4.29 0.69 2.63
N TYR A 58 -5.27 0.89 1.75
CA TYR A 58 -5.54 2.20 1.15
C TYR A 58 -6.36 3.06 2.10
N VAL A 59 -5.87 4.24 2.45
CA VAL A 59 -6.58 5.22 3.27
C VAL A 59 -7.18 6.28 2.35
N GLU A 60 -8.50 6.34 2.25
CA GLU A 60 -9.20 7.24 1.32
C GLU A 60 -8.97 8.72 1.65
N ALA A 61 -8.95 9.07 2.94
CA ALA A 61 -8.72 10.44 3.40
C ALA A 61 -7.36 11.00 2.92
N ASP A 62 -6.31 10.19 2.98
CA ASP A 62 -4.95 10.57 2.59
C ASP A 62 -4.69 10.29 1.10
N LYS A 63 -5.58 9.52 0.46
CA LYS A 63 -5.43 8.95 -0.88
C LYS A 63 -4.15 8.12 -1.05
N THR A 64 -3.67 7.53 0.04
CA THR A 64 -2.36 6.88 0.11
C THR A 64 -2.48 5.42 0.54
N PRO A 65 -1.83 4.48 -0.18
CA PRO A 65 -1.67 3.11 0.27
C PRO A 65 -0.54 2.99 1.30
N TYR A 66 -0.78 2.25 2.38
CA TYR A 66 0.20 1.95 3.42
C TYR A 66 0.46 0.44 3.49
N LEU A 67 1.73 0.04 3.51
CA LEU A 67 2.19 -1.32 3.72
C LEU A 67 2.53 -1.53 5.20
N LEU A 68 2.06 -2.63 5.79
CA LEU A 68 2.51 -3.06 7.11
C LEU A 68 3.82 -3.84 6.99
N GLN A 69 4.93 -3.22 7.39
CA GLN A 69 6.26 -3.82 7.35
C GLN A 69 6.86 -3.84 8.77
N ASN A 70 7.23 -5.03 9.25
CA ASN A 70 7.84 -5.22 10.57
C ASN A 70 7.03 -4.59 11.73
N GLY A 71 5.68 -4.64 11.65
CA GLY A 71 4.78 -4.04 12.64
C GLY A 71 4.62 -2.53 12.54
N ALA A 72 5.25 -1.87 11.57
CA ALA A 72 5.12 -0.44 11.31
C ALA A 72 4.44 -0.18 9.96
N TRP A 73 3.65 0.90 9.88
CA TRP A 73 3.04 1.34 8.62
C TRP A 73 4.04 2.19 7.84
N VAL A 74 4.33 1.78 6.61
CA VAL A 74 5.18 2.50 5.66
C VAL A 74 4.33 2.87 4.44
N GLU A 75 4.52 4.06 3.87
CA GLU A 75 3.85 4.41 2.62
C GLU A 75 4.28 3.46 1.50
N PHE A 76 3.30 2.90 0.80
CA PHE A 76 3.55 2.07 -0.36
C PHE A 76 3.79 2.98 -1.57
N ILE A 77 5.06 3.23 -1.87
CA ILE A 77 5.45 3.99 -3.05
C ILE A 77 5.68 3.01 -4.20
N ALA A 78 4.96 3.21 -5.31
CA ALA A 78 5.23 2.46 -6.54
C ALA A 78 6.67 2.77 -6.99
N LEU A 79 7.44 1.72 -7.32
CA LEU A 79 8.85 1.85 -7.71
C LEU A 79 9.07 2.89 -8.81
N GLU A 80 8.14 3.00 -9.76
CA GLU A 80 8.18 4.01 -10.84
C GLU A 80 8.11 5.44 -10.31
N THR A 81 7.36 5.70 -9.24
CA THR A 81 7.29 7.02 -8.60
C THR A 81 8.55 7.33 -7.81
N ALA A 82 9.10 6.35 -7.09
CA ALA A 82 10.36 6.50 -6.37
C ALA A 82 11.53 6.80 -7.33
N VAL A 83 11.60 6.10 -8.46
CA VAL A 83 12.61 6.33 -9.50
C VAL A 83 12.48 7.74 -10.08
N ARG A 84 11.26 8.23 -10.38
CA ARG A 84 11.05 9.59 -10.92
C ARG A 84 11.48 10.69 -9.96
N LEU A 85 11.22 10.53 -8.65
CA LEU A 85 11.66 11.49 -7.63
C LEU A 85 13.17 11.50 -7.48
N ALA A 86 13.81 10.32 -7.48
CA ALA A 86 15.26 10.20 -7.42
C ALA A 86 15.93 10.84 -8.64
N THR A 87 15.46 10.56 -9.86
CA THR A 87 15.99 11.17 -11.09
C THR A 87 15.80 12.68 -11.09
N GLY A 88 14.62 13.18 -10.73
CA GLY A 88 14.36 14.62 -10.67
C GLY A 88 15.22 15.36 -9.64
N LEU A 89 15.54 14.73 -8.51
CA LEU A 89 16.47 15.27 -7.51
C LEU A 89 17.91 15.33 -8.04
N ILE A 90 18.34 14.30 -8.76
CA ILE A 90 19.67 14.26 -9.39
C ILE A 90 19.80 15.37 -10.45
N ASP A 91 18.76 15.56 -11.27
CA ASP A 91 18.73 16.61 -12.30
C ASP A 91 18.76 18.02 -11.71
N LEU A 92 17.99 18.27 -10.64
CA LEU A 92 18.03 19.54 -9.91
C LEU A 92 19.39 19.80 -9.26
N GLN A 93 20.01 18.77 -8.69
CA GLN A 93 21.32 18.88 -8.05
C GLN A 93 22.42 19.16 -9.08
N ALA A 94 22.36 18.52 -10.26
CA ALA A 94 23.25 18.79 -11.38
C ALA A 94 23.08 20.23 -11.92
N ALA A 95 21.83 20.70 -12.07
CA ALA A 95 21.54 22.07 -12.48
C ALA A 95 22.06 23.11 -11.46
N PHE A 96 21.92 22.84 -10.16
CA PHE A 96 22.41 23.75 -9.12
C PHE A 96 23.95 23.81 -9.07
N VAL A 97 24.63 22.68 -9.30
CA VAL A 97 26.10 22.62 -9.42
C VAL A 97 26.56 23.36 -10.68
N GLY A 98 25.88 23.19 -11.81
CA GLY A 98 26.16 23.94 -13.05
C GLY A 98 26.04 25.44 -12.84
N LEU A 99 24.91 25.90 -12.30
CA LEU A 99 24.68 27.31 -11.98
C LEU A 99 25.73 27.86 -11.00
N ARG A 100 26.11 27.06 -9.99
CA ARG A 100 27.15 27.44 -9.04
C ARG A 100 28.51 27.60 -9.73
N ASN A 101 28.85 26.76 -10.70
CA ASN A 101 30.12 26.86 -11.41
C ASN A 101 30.14 28.07 -12.37
N GLU A 102 29.01 28.34 -13.05
CA GLU A 102 28.84 29.53 -13.89
C GLU A 102 28.98 30.83 -13.09
N VAL A 103 28.42 30.89 -11.87
CA VAL A 103 28.53 32.07 -10.99
C VAL A 103 29.95 32.23 -10.42
N ASN A 104 30.68 31.14 -10.20
CA ASN A 104 32.02 31.17 -9.59
C ASN A 104 33.18 31.20 -10.60
N GLY A 105 32.90 31.22 -11.91
CA GLY A 105 33.90 31.48 -12.95
C GLY A 105 34.98 30.40 -13.09
N ASN A 106 34.63 29.12 -12.92
CA ASN A 106 35.45 27.98 -13.35
C ASN A 106 34.88 27.36 -14.63
#